data_AF-A0A1H5N3D1-F1
#
_entry.id   AF-A0A1H5N3D1-F1
#
_cell.length_a   1.000
_cell.length_b   1.000
_cell.length_c   1.000
_cell.angle_alpha   90.00
_cell.angle_beta   90.00
_cell.angle_gamma   90.00
#
_symmetry.space_group_name_H-M   'P 1'
#
loop_
_entity.id
_entity.type
_entity.pdbx_description
1 polymer ?
#
loop_
_entity_poly.entity_id
_entity_poly.type
_entity_poly.pdbx_seq_one_letter_code
_entity_poly.pdbx_strand_id
1 'polypeptide(L)'
;MAESRRSRPACTVHRMVDAFDVAQALRGGTPGRAGAWASVRNFAAARAKPLADGAGTRAEEMPGIALPTALREAYSLLGTRHDLTGNQIPLPRPSELFVRDEFGGGPVFRSETRGCALWGVR
;
A
#
# COMPACT_ATOMS: atom_id res chain seq x y z
N MET A 1 39.31 34.05 27.18
CA MET A 1 38.56 33.89 25.93
C MET A 1 37.54 32.78 26.15
N ALA A 2 36.25 33.13 26.20
CA ALA A 2 35.19 32.18 26.53
C ALA A 2 34.60 31.55 25.26
N GLU A 3 34.61 30.21 25.19
CA GLU A 3 34.05 29.42 24.10
C GLU A 3 32.53 29.55 24.04
N SER A 4 32.05 30.11 22.93
CA SER A 4 30.65 30.21 22.57
C SER A 4 30.09 28.83 22.22
N ARG A 5 29.40 28.20 23.18
CA ARG A 5 28.56 27.03 22.91
C ARG A 5 27.39 27.48 22.03
N ARG A 6 27.52 27.26 20.72
CA ARG A 6 26.37 27.37 19.81
C ARG A 6 25.36 26.29 20.21
N SER A 7 24.28 26.75 20.84
CA SER A 7 23.09 25.93 21.08
C SER A 7 22.60 25.38 19.75
N ARG A 8 22.57 24.05 19.61
CA ARG A 8 21.93 23.41 18.45
C ARG A 8 20.44 23.68 18.57
N PRO A 9 19.75 24.17 17.52
CA PRO A 9 18.31 24.35 17.60
C PRO A 9 17.68 23.01 17.95
N ALA A 10 16.78 23.01 18.94
CA ALA A 10 15.99 21.84 19.27
C ALA A 10 15.33 21.33 18.00
N CYS A 11 15.60 20.07 17.64
CA CYS A 11 14.90 19.40 16.56
C CYS A 11 13.43 19.38 16.96
N THR A 12 12.65 20.31 16.39
CA THR A 12 11.22 20.33 16.59
C THR A 12 10.69 19.11 15.87
N VAL A 13 10.38 18.06 16.63
CA VAL A 13 9.55 16.97 16.13
C VAL A 13 8.20 17.60 15.87
N HIS A 14 7.96 18.02 14.63
CA HIS A 14 6.62 18.35 14.18
C HIS A 14 5.80 17.08 14.37
N ARG A 15 5.00 17.06 15.45
CA ARG A 15 3.94 16.08 15.61
C ARG A 15 3.05 16.27 14.39
N MET A 16 3.09 15.33 13.45
CA MET A 16 2.23 15.33 12.29
C MET A 16 0.83 14.89 12.77
N VAL A 17 0.17 15.76 13.54
CA VAL A 17 -1.09 15.43 14.25
C VAL A 17 -2.29 15.36 13.31
N ASP A 18 -2.12 15.67 12.03
CA ASP A 18 -3.16 15.53 10.99
C ASP A 18 -3.00 14.26 10.13
N ALA A 19 -1.97 13.45 10.38
CA ALA A 19 -1.74 12.22 9.63
C ALA A 19 -2.39 11.01 10.31
N PHE A 20 -3.10 10.18 9.55
CA PHE A 20 -3.65 8.91 10.03
C PHE A 20 -2.55 8.02 10.60
N ASP A 21 -2.63 7.75 11.91
CA ASP A 21 -1.71 6.86 12.60
C ASP A 21 -2.11 5.39 12.34
N VAL A 22 -1.40 4.77 11.40
CA VAL A 22 -1.58 3.36 11.05
C VAL A 22 -1.30 2.44 12.23
N ALA A 23 -0.31 2.75 13.07
CA ALA A 23 0.04 1.92 14.21
C ALA A 23 -1.05 1.96 15.28
N GLN A 24 -1.68 3.12 15.49
CA GLN A 24 -2.85 3.22 16.35
C GLN A 24 -4.07 2.53 15.74
N ALA A 25 -4.34 2.74 14.44
CA ALA A 25 -5.52 2.17 13.77
C ALA A 25 -5.50 0.64 13.69
N LEU A 26 -4.31 0.03 13.68
CA LEU A 26 -4.13 -1.43 13.66
C LEU A 26 -3.81 -1.99 15.05
N ARG A 27 -3.87 -1.17 16.10
CA ARG A 27 -3.63 -1.62 17.48
C ARG A 27 -4.73 -2.60 17.87
N GLY A 28 -4.34 -3.85 18.15
CA GLY A 28 -5.29 -4.93 18.44
C GLY A 28 -5.68 -5.77 17.21
N GLY A 29 -5.08 -5.49 16.05
CA GLY A 29 -5.31 -6.24 14.80
C GLY A 29 -6.55 -5.80 14.02
N THR A 30 -6.83 -6.50 12.94
CA THR A 30 -8.02 -6.27 12.10
C THR A 30 -9.07 -7.35 12.38
N PRO A 31 -10.30 -6.99 12.78
CA PRO A 31 -11.33 -7.96 13.18
C PRO A 31 -11.99 -8.64 11.97
N GLY A 32 -11.19 -9.35 11.18
CA GLY A 32 -11.62 -10.02 9.95
C GLY A 32 -11.69 -9.10 8.73
N ARG A 33 -12.29 -9.62 7.66
CA ARG A 33 -12.29 -9.01 6.31
C ARG A 33 -12.85 -7.59 6.28
N ALA A 34 -14.01 -7.37 6.90
CA ALA A 34 -14.66 -6.06 6.91
C ALA A 34 -13.82 -5.01 7.64
N GLY A 35 -13.25 -5.39 8.80
CA GLY A 35 -12.35 -4.52 9.56
C GLY A 35 -11.08 -4.17 8.77
N ALA A 36 -10.49 -5.15 8.09
CA ALA A 36 -9.31 -4.90 7.24
C ALA A 36 -9.60 -3.90 6.12
N TRP A 37 -10.73 -4.04 5.42
CA TRP A 37 -11.12 -3.09 4.37
C TRP A 37 -11.47 -1.71 4.90
N ALA A 38 -12.09 -1.62 6.08
CA ALA A 38 -12.34 -0.33 6.73
C ALA A 38 -11.03 0.40 7.06
N SER A 39 -10.02 -0.32 7.57
CA SER A 39 -8.69 0.26 7.82
C SER A 39 -8.03 0.79 6.55
N VAL A 40 -8.10 0.06 5.43
CA VAL A 40 -7.57 0.52 4.13
C VAL A 40 -8.28 1.78 3.65
N ARG A 41 -9.61 1.84 3.77
CA ARG A 41 -10.39 3.02 3.37
C ARG A 41 -10.06 4.24 4.23
N ASN A 42 -9.95 4.06 5.55
CA ASN A 42 -9.57 5.14 6.46
C ASN A 42 -8.15 5.66 6.19
N PHE A 43 -7.20 4.75 5.95
CA PHE A 43 -5.84 5.12 5.55
C PHE A 43 -5.83 5.96 4.26
N ALA A 44 -6.57 5.53 3.25
CA ALA A 44 -6.62 6.23 1.98
C ALA A 44 -7.36 7.57 2.06
N ALA A 45 -8.40 7.68 2.90
CA ALA A 45 -9.13 8.92 3.14
C ALA A 45 -8.27 10.00 3.82
N ALA A 46 -7.27 9.60 4.60
CA ALA A 46 -6.30 10.51 5.21
C ALA A 46 -5.19 10.97 4.25
N ARG A 47 -5.24 10.56 2.98
CA ARG A 47 -4.37 11.08 1.92
C ARG A 47 -5.12 12.09 1.07
N ALA A 48 -4.40 12.79 0.21
CA ALA A 48 -4.86 14.00 -0.49
C ALA A 48 -6.20 13.88 -1.25
N LYS A 49 -6.67 12.66 -1.58
CA LYS A 49 -7.99 12.42 -2.16
C LYS A 49 -8.64 11.18 -1.52
N PRO A 50 -9.93 11.22 -1.14
CA PRO A 50 -10.69 10.03 -0.79
C PRO A 50 -10.72 9.00 -1.92
N LEU A 51 -10.97 7.73 -1.58
CA LEU A 51 -11.26 6.70 -2.57
C LEU A 51 -12.68 6.95 -3.11
N ALA A 52 -12.82 7.08 -4.43
CA ALA A 52 -14.13 7.09 -5.08
C ALA A 52 -14.45 5.68 -5.58
N ASP A 53 -15.71 5.27 -5.44
CA ASP A 53 -16.16 3.99 -5.99
C ASP A 53 -15.97 3.98 -7.52
N GLY A 54 -15.38 2.91 -8.04
CA GLY A 54 -15.10 2.76 -9.47
C GLY A 54 -13.89 3.56 -10.00
N ALA A 55 -13.13 4.24 -9.14
CA ALA A 55 -11.85 4.85 -9.51
C ALA A 55 -10.69 3.84 -9.66
N GLY A 56 -10.94 2.59 -9.27
CA GLY A 56 -9.98 1.50 -9.44
C GLY A 56 -9.94 0.92 -10.85
N THR A 57 -9.09 -0.08 -11.02
CA THR A 57 -8.97 -0.78 -12.29
C THR A 57 -10.21 -1.63 -12.54
N ARG A 58 -10.76 -1.55 -13.76
CA ARG A 58 -11.99 -2.27 -14.11
C ARG A 58 -11.71 -3.76 -14.29
N ALA A 59 -12.76 -4.58 -14.19
CA ALA A 59 -12.63 -6.03 -14.29
C ALA A 59 -12.09 -6.46 -15.67
N GLU A 60 -12.43 -5.73 -16.73
CA GLU A 60 -12.00 -5.95 -18.10
C GLU A 60 -10.51 -5.67 -18.31
N GLU A 61 -9.90 -4.86 -17.44
CA GLU A 61 -8.48 -4.56 -17.44
C GLU A 61 -7.66 -5.55 -16.61
N MET A 62 -8.32 -6.51 -15.94
CA MET A 62 -7.63 -7.58 -15.21
C MET A 62 -7.12 -8.64 -16.19
N PRO A 63 -5.89 -9.15 -16.00
CA PRO A 63 -5.38 -10.24 -16.81
C PRO A 63 -6.26 -11.48 -16.66
N GLY A 64 -6.25 -12.37 -17.65
CA GLY A 64 -6.91 -13.69 -17.59
C GLY A 64 -6.34 -14.65 -16.54
N ILE A 65 -5.57 -14.13 -15.58
CA ILE A 65 -5.00 -14.85 -14.45
C ILE A 65 -6.02 -14.87 -13.32
N ALA A 66 -6.19 -16.03 -12.68
CA ALA A 66 -7.03 -16.15 -11.49
C ALA A 66 -6.40 -15.38 -10.32
N LEU A 67 -6.89 -14.16 -10.07
CA LEU A 67 -6.50 -13.36 -8.91
C LEU A 67 -7.32 -13.77 -7.67
N PRO A 68 -6.70 -13.92 -6.49
CA PRO A 68 -7.43 -14.02 -5.23
C PRO A 68 -8.39 -12.84 -5.06
N THR A 69 -9.57 -13.10 -4.48
CA THR A 69 -10.65 -12.09 -4.36
C THR A 69 -10.17 -10.80 -3.71
N ALA A 70 -9.34 -10.88 -2.67
CA ALA A 70 -8.81 -9.70 -2.00
C ALA A 70 -7.92 -8.84 -2.90
N LEU A 71 -7.17 -9.45 -3.82
CA LEU A 71 -6.31 -8.71 -4.75
C LEU A 71 -7.14 -8.03 -5.83
N ARG A 72 -8.18 -8.69 -6.33
CA ARG A 72 -9.15 -8.08 -7.27
C ARG A 72 -9.82 -6.85 -6.64
N GLU A 73 -10.31 -6.98 -5.41
CA GLU A 73 -10.89 -5.88 -4.66
C GLU A 73 -9.88 -4.74 -4.42
N ALA A 74 -8.62 -5.07 -4.15
CA ALA A 74 -7.57 -4.07 -3.97
C ALA A 74 -7.35 -3.26 -5.26
N TYR A 75 -7.28 -3.91 -6.43
CA TYR A 75 -7.20 -3.21 -7.72
C TYR A 75 -8.43 -2.35 -8.01
N SER A 76 -9.64 -2.87 -7.71
CA SER A 76 -10.88 -2.11 -7.89
C SER A 76 -11.03 -0.94 -6.91
N LEU A 77 -10.34 -0.96 -5.78
CA LEU A 77 -10.39 0.10 -4.77
C LEU A 77 -9.27 1.13 -4.96
N LEU A 78 -8.03 0.67 -5.13
CA LEU A 78 -6.83 1.51 -5.17
C LEU A 78 -6.51 1.98 -6.59
N GLY A 79 -6.88 1.23 -7.61
CA GLY A 79 -6.57 1.55 -9.00
C GLY A 79 -5.09 1.81 -9.23
N THR A 80 -4.81 2.92 -9.94
CA THR A 80 -3.46 3.41 -10.25
C THR A 80 -2.99 4.51 -9.28
N ARG A 81 -3.58 4.61 -8.08
CA ARG A 81 -3.25 5.61 -7.03
C ARG A 81 -1.81 5.49 -6.55
N HIS A 82 -0.88 6.06 -7.32
CA HIS A 82 0.55 6.04 -7.00
C HIS A 82 0.87 6.72 -5.66
N ASP A 83 0.07 7.68 -5.21
CA ASP A 83 0.24 8.31 -3.90
C ASP A 83 -0.08 7.36 -2.73
N LEU A 84 -0.84 6.28 -2.96
CA LEU A 84 -1.11 5.23 -1.97
C LEU A 84 -0.10 4.08 -2.05
N THR A 85 0.36 3.74 -3.25
CA THR A 85 1.13 2.51 -3.49
C THR A 85 2.58 2.75 -3.89
N GLY A 86 3.00 3.98 -4.17
CA GLY A 86 4.25 4.29 -4.88
C GLY A 86 5.44 4.75 -4.02
N ASN A 87 5.32 4.78 -2.68
CA ASN A 87 6.37 5.37 -1.83
C ASN A 87 7.69 4.56 -1.81
N GLN A 88 7.64 3.25 -2.07
CA GLN A 88 8.86 2.43 -2.17
C GLN A 88 8.86 1.57 -3.43
N ILE A 89 7.76 0.87 -3.72
CA ILE A 89 7.58 0.05 -4.92
C ILE A 89 6.12 0.17 -5.33
N PRO A 90 5.81 0.69 -6.53
CA PRO A 90 4.44 0.80 -7.03
C PRO A 90 3.73 -0.56 -7.05
N LEU A 91 2.42 -0.56 -6.82
CA LEU A 91 1.58 -1.70 -7.18
C LEU A 91 1.68 -1.88 -8.71
N PRO A 92 2.09 -3.06 -9.23
CA PRO A 92 2.18 -3.26 -10.67
C PRO A 92 0.81 -3.11 -11.30
N ARG A 93 0.78 -2.78 -12.59
CA ARG A 93 -0.45 -2.84 -13.35
C ARG A 93 -0.92 -4.29 -13.44
N PRO A 94 -2.22 -4.54 -13.61
CA PRO A 94 -2.71 -5.90 -13.77
C PRO A 94 -2.05 -6.64 -14.94
N SER A 95 -1.73 -5.93 -16.03
CA SER A 95 -0.98 -6.47 -17.19
C SER A 95 0.47 -6.88 -16.88
N GLU A 96 1.02 -6.44 -15.75
CA GLU A 96 2.39 -6.72 -15.30
C GLU A 96 2.42 -7.88 -14.28
N LEU A 97 1.25 -8.42 -13.90
CA LEU A 97 1.15 -9.61 -13.06
C LEU A 97 1.51 -10.86 -13.87
N PHE A 98 2.24 -11.78 -13.25
CA PHE A 98 2.59 -13.07 -13.85
C PHE A 98 2.50 -14.18 -12.81
N VAL A 99 2.38 -15.41 -13.29
CA VAL A 99 2.37 -16.62 -12.46
C VAL A 99 3.73 -17.30 -12.56
N ARG A 100 4.19 -17.88 -11.45
CA ARG A 100 5.35 -18.77 -11.45
C ARG A 100 4.98 -20.10 -10.81
N ASP A 101 5.02 -21.14 -11.63
CA ASP A 101 4.69 -22.51 -11.22
C ASP A 101 5.62 -23.02 -10.11
N GLU A 102 6.88 -22.54 -10.11
CA GLU A 102 7.90 -22.84 -9.10
C GLU A 102 7.47 -22.44 -7.67
N PHE A 103 6.55 -21.48 -7.52
CA PHE A 103 5.98 -21.05 -6.23
C PHE A 103 4.54 -21.56 -6.02
N GLY A 104 4.20 -22.63 -6.74
CA GLY A 104 2.91 -23.32 -6.71
C GLY A 104 1.79 -22.55 -7.40
N GLY A 105 2.10 -21.69 -8.38
CA GLY A 105 1.10 -21.17 -9.33
C GLY A 105 0.27 -19.96 -8.85
N GLY A 106 0.64 -19.31 -7.76
CA GLY A 106 -0.01 -18.06 -7.32
C GLY A 106 0.46 -16.84 -8.14
N PRO A 107 -0.36 -15.79 -8.28
CA PRO A 107 0.07 -14.56 -8.93
C PRO A 107 1.18 -13.88 -8.11
N VAL A 108 2.26 -13.54 -8.81
CA VAL A 108 3.36 -12.73 -8.29
C VAL A 108 3.05 -11.27 -8.60
N PHE A 109 3.05 -10.43 -7.57
CA PHE A 109 2.72 -9.00 -7.67
C PHE A 109 3.88 -8.09 -7.28
N ARG A 110 5.03 -8.64 -6.88
CA ARG A 110 6.19 -7.84 -6.50
C ARG A 110 7.46 -8.57 -6.87
N SER A 111 8.38 -7.82 -7.48
CA SER A 111 9.80 -8.16 -7.62
C SER A 111 10.58 -7.04 -6.95
N GLU A 112 11.57 -7.37 -6.12
CA GLU A 112 12.42 -6.34 -5.49
C GLU A 112 13.14 -5.55 -6.59
N THR A 113 13.59 -4.32 -6.31
CA THR A 113 14.23 -3.38 -7.26
C THR A 113 15.45 -3.96 -8.00
N ARG A 114 15.90 -5.17 -7.67
CA ARG A 114 16.94 -5.94 -8.39
C ARG A 114 16.61 -7.42 -8.64
N GLY A 115 15.36 -7.84 -8.48
CA GLY A 115 14.91 -9.22 -8.74
C GLY A 115 15.33 -10.24 -7.69
N CYS A 116 15.89 -9.82 -6.55
CA CYS A 116 16.39 -10.73 -5.51
C CYS A 116 15.28 -11.44 -4.73
N ALA A 117 14.05 -10.91 -4.75
CA ALA A 117 12.89 -11.52 -4.10
C ALA A 117 11.62 -11.29 -4.93
N LEU A 118 10.78 -12.32 -4.97
CA LEU A 118 9.43 -12.28 -5.53
C LEU A 118 8.42 -12.48 -4.41
N TRP A 119 7.31 -11.75 -4.45
CA TRP A 119 6.21 -11.94 -3.50
C TRP A 119 4.90 -12.17 -4.24
N GLY A 120 4.14 -13.15 -3.76
CA GLY A 120 2.85 -13.57 -4.29
C GLY A 120 1.87 -13.89 -3.16
N VAL A 121 0.60 -13.97 -3.53
CA VAL A 121 -0.49 -14.41 -2.64
C VAL A 121 -1.11 -15.69 -3.20
N ARG A 122 -1.55 -16.58 -2.31
CA ARG A 122 -2.30 -17.80 -2.65
C ARG A 122 -3.73 -17.68 -2.15
#